data_AF-A0A356L589-F1
#
_entry.id   AF-A0A356L589-F1
#
_cell.length_a   1.000
_cell.length_b   1.000
_cell.length_c   1.000
_cell.angle_alpha   90.00
_cell.angle_beta   90.00
_cell.angle_gamma   90.00
#
_symmetry.space_group_name_H-M   'P 1'
#
loop_
_entity.id
_entity.type
_entity.pdbx_description
1 polymer ?
#
loop_
_entity_poly.entity_id
_entity_poly.type
_entity_poly.pdbx_seq_one_letter_code
_entity_poly.pdbx_strand_id
1 'polypeptide(L)'
;VNLILTFNTALPIFTLALLLLGIGGFSLVFLDFALYNNSSTFYILLIFLVIFPLALFIWSFITMWPCLSFDEKGITKTLLGKKIKFIEWKEVVEIKRFRQGFAIWLFISKVPLNHYSISRCRLRRDNVFIVETEEIINIIQKYK
;
A
#
# COMPACT_ATOMS: atom_id res chain seq x y z
N VAL A 1 7.37 6.46 -18.53
CA VAL A 1 6.03 5.92 -18.85
C VAL A 1 5.12 6.21 -17.68
N ASN A 2 4.26 7.23 -17.80
CA ASN A 2 3.34 7.62 -16.74
C ASN A 2 2.09 6.74 -16.79
N LEU A 3 2.14 5.61 -16.08
CA LEU A 3 0.94 4.83 -15.76
C LEU A 3 0.30 5.45 -14.51
N ILE A 4 -0.38 6.58 -14.66
CA ILE A 4 -1.33 7.05 -13.65
C ILE A 4 -2.56 6.15 -13.82
N LEU A 5 -2.51 4.95 -13.23
CA LEU A 5 -3.71 4.22 -12.87
C LEU A 5 -4.45 5.12 -11.88
N THR A 6 -5.50 5.80 -12.35
CA THR A 6 -6.51 6.39 -11.48
C THR A 6 -7.18 5.24 -10.73
N PHE A 7 -6.55 4.81 -9.65
CA PHE A 7 -7.06 3.76 -8.80
C PHE A 7 -8.30 4.29 -8.09
N ASN A 8 -9.45 3.79 -8.51
CA ASN A 8 -10.73 4.20 -7.98
C ASN A 8 -10.82 3.75 -6.52
N THR A 9 -10.86 4.69 -5.58
CA THR A 9 -11.01 4.41 -4.14
C THR A 9 -12.27 3.60 -3.81
N ALA A 10 -13.19 3.46 -4.77
CA ALA A 10 -14.33 2.56 -4.67
C ALA A 10 -13.96 1.06 -4.73
N LEU A 11 -12.79 0.68 -5.28
CA LEU A 11 -12.42 -0.73 -5.49
C LEU A 11 -12.30 -1.53 -4.17
N PRO A 12 -11.60 -1.06 -3.12
CA PRO A 12 -11.54 -1.76 -1.83
C PRO A 12 -12.90 -1.81 -1.13
N ILE A 13 -13.71 -0.77 -1.31
CA ILE A 13 -15.06 -0.68 -0.72
C ILE A 13 -15.95 -1.73 -1.38
N PHE A 14 -15.86 -1.85 -2.71
CA PHE A 14 -16.59 -2.86 -3.48
C PHE A 14 -16.15 -4.28 -3.13
N THR A 15 -14.84 -4.55 -3.06
CA THR A 15 -14.33 -5.88 -2.69
C THR A 15 -14.65 -6.23 -1.24
N LEU A 16 -14.67 -5.25 -0.33
CA LEU A 16 -15.13 -5.44 1.05
C LEU A 16 -16.61 -5.83 1.10
N ALA A 17 -17.47 -5.11 0.38
CA ALA A 17 -18.90 -5.42 0.32
C ALA A 17 -19.14 -6.82 -0.24
N LEU A 18 -18.40 -7.21 -1.28
CA LEU A 18 -18.47 -8.54 -1.89
C LEU A 18 -18.01 -9.64 -0.92
N LEU A 19 -16.97 -9.39 -0.12
CA LEU A 19 -16.53 -10.28 0.95
C LEU A 19 -17.60 -10.43 2.05
N LEU A 20 -18.22 -9.34 2.49
CA LEU A 20 -19.27 -9.38 3.52
C LEU A 20 -20.51 -10.14 3.05
N LEU A 21 -20.95 -9.91 1.81
CA LEU A 21 -22.03 -10.67 1.18
C LEU A 21 -21.68 -12.15 1.08
N GLY A 22 -20.43 -12.46 0.70
CA GLY A 22 -19.91 -13.81 0.64
C GLY A 22 -19.92 -14.53 1.99
N ILE A 23 -19.46 -13.88 3.06
CA ILE A 23 -19.52 -14.40 4.44
C ILE A 23 -20.97 -14.61 4.89
N GLY A 24 -21.87 -13.67 4.58
CA GLY A 24 -23.30 -13.80 4.90
C GLY A 24 -23.94 -14.99 4.19
N GLY A 25 -23.68 -15.15 2.89
CA GLY A 25 -24.16 -16.29 2.11
C GLY A 25 -23.59 -17.63 2.58
N PHE A 26 -22.29 -17.67 2.89
CA PHE A 26 -21.65 -18.85 3.46
C PHE A 26 -22.27 -19.25 4.80
N SER A 27 -22.62 -18.27 5.65
CA SER A 27 -23.22 -18.54 6.96
C SER A 27 -24.58 -19.25 6.83
N LEU A 28 -25.38 -18.88 5.83
CA LEU A 28 -26.67 -19.53 5.53
C LEU A 28 -26.47 -20.96 5.00
N VAL A 29 -25.52 -21.15 4.08
CA VAL A 29 -25.18 -22.47 3.52
C VAL A 29 -24.59 -23.39 4.60
N PHE A 30 -23.82 -22.85 5.54
CA PHE A 30 -23.30 -23.59 6.69
C PHE A 30 -24.40 -24.06 7.64
N LEU A 31 -25.40 -23.22 7.89
CA LEU A 31 -26.57 -23.61 8.69
C LEU A 31 -27.36 -24.74 8.01
N ASP A 32 -27.59 -24.64 6.70
CA ASP A 32 -28.26 -25.67 5.91
C ASP A 32 -27.49 -27.00 5.92
N PHE A 33 -26.17 -26.94 5.75
CA PHE A 33 -25.29 -28.10 5.86
C PHE A 33 -25.38 -28.77 7.25
N ALA A 34 -25.35 -27.96 8.32
CA ALA A 34 -25.44 -28.47 9.68
C ALA A 34 -26.79 -29.16 9.97
N LEU A 35 -27.87 -28.74 9.31
CA LEU A 35 -29.21 -29.30 9.49
C LEU A 35 -29.50 -30.51 8.61
N TYR A 36 -29.01 -30.54 7.36
CA TYR A 36 -29.39 -31.53 6.34
C TYR A 36 -28.24 -32.41 5.82
N ASN A 37 -27.01 -32.19 6.30
CA ASN A 37 -25.84 -33.05 6.10
C ASN A 37 -25.41 -33.29 4.62
N ASN A 38 -25.62 -32.30 3.75
CA ASN A 38 -25.24 -32.36 2.33
C ASN A 38 -23.77 -31.91 2.10
N SER A 39 -22.84 -32.84 1.95
CA SER A 39 -21.40 -32.57 2.08
C SER A 39 -20.69 -32.00 0.85
N SER A 40 -21.07 -32.37 -0.37
CA SER A 40 -20.25 -32.08 -1.57
C SER A 40 -20.44 -30.67 -2.13
N THR A 41 -21.65 -30.11 -2.08
CA THR A 41 -21.95 -28.74 -2.54
C THR A 41 -21.41 -27.66 -1.59
N PHE A 42 -21.28 -27.99 -0.31
CA PHE A 42 -20.78 -27.10 0.73
C PHE A 42 -19.34 -26.60 0.45
N TYR A 43 -18.43 -27.51 0.10
CA TYR A 43 -17.03 -27.16 -0.14
C TYR A 43 -16.83 -26.27 -1.38
N ILE A 44 -17.61 -26.50 -2.44
CA ILE A 44 -17.55 -25.69 -3.66
C ILE A 44 -18.03 -24.26 -3.33
N LEU A 45 -19.13 -24.13 -2.59
CA LEU A 45 -19.67 -22.83 -2.17
C LEU A 45 -18.72 -22.08 -1.23
N LEU A 46 -17.99 -22.78 -0.35
CA LEU A 46 -16.98 -22.17 0.51
C LEU A 46 -15.89 -21.46 -0.30
N ILE A 47 -15.39 -22.10 -1.36
CA ILE A 47 -14.33 -21.52 -2.21
C ILE A 47 -14.84 -20.26 -2.91
N PHE A 48 -16.04 -20.30 -3.50
CA PHE A 48 -16.59 -19.18 -4.27
C PHE A 48 -17.12 -18.03 -3.42
N LEU A 49 -17.70 -18.31 -2.24
CA LEU A 49 -18.30 -17.29 -1.39
C LEU A 49 -17.34 -16.69 -0.38
N VAL A 50 -16.24 -17.37 -0.02
CA VAL A 50 -15.31 -16.88 1.01
C VAL A 50 -13.91 -16.69 0.46
N ILE A 51 -13.31 -17.74 -0.10
CA ILE A 51 -11.89 -17.70 -0.51
C ILE A 51 -11.68 -16.73 -1.68
N PHE A 52 -12.53 -16.79 -2.70
CA PHE A 52 -12.39 -15.93 -3.88
C PHE A 52 -12.59 -14.43 -3.56
N PRO A 53 -13.66 -14.01 -2.84
CA PRO A 53 -13.81 -12.63 -2.41
C PRO A 53 -12.67 -12.15 -1.51
N LEU A 54 -12.15 -13.02 -0.64
CA LEU A 54 -11.03 -12.70 0.23
C LEU A 54 -9.75 -12.45 -0.57
N ALA A 55 -9.47 -13.29 -1.57
CA ALA A 55 -8.34 -13.11 -2.47
C ALA A 55 -8.43 -11.78 -3.25
N LEU A 56 -9.61 -11.45 -3.79
CA LEU A 56 -9.85 -10.18 -4.46
C LEU A 56 -9.69 -8.99 -3.51
N PHE A 57 -10.16 -9.12 -2.28
CA PHE A 57 -10.00 -8.11 -1.25
C PHE A 57 -8.52 -7.87 -0.96
N ILE A 58 -7.75 -8.91 -0.66
CA ILE A 58 -6.30 -8.80 -0.41
C ILE A 58 -5.57 -8.19 -1.62
N TRP A 59 -5.89 -8.65 -2.83
CA TRP A 59 -5.32 -8.11 -4.08
C TRP A 59 -5.58 -6.61 -4.25
N SER A 60 -6.79 -6.16 -3.92
CA SER A 60 -7.14 -4.74 -3.98
C SER A 60 -6.31 -3.86 -3.03
N PHE A 61 -5.90 -4.39 -1.87
CA PHE A 61 -5.04 -3.66 -0.95
C PHE A 61 -3.57 -3.65 -1.39
N ILE A 62 -3.07 -4.78 -1.91
CA ILE A 62 -1.68 -4.86 -2.42
C ILE A 62 -1.47 -3.85 -3.56
N THR A 63 -2.44 -3.78 -4.48
CA THR A 63 -2.36 -2.87 -5.65
C THR A 63 -2.49 -1.38 -5.29
N MET A 64 -3.01 -1.06 -4.10
CA MET A 64 -3.17 0.32 -3.63
C MET A 64 -2.15 0.75 -2.57
N TRP A 65 -1.14 -0.10 -2.30
CA TRP A 65 -0.06 0.18 -1.37
C TRP A 65 0.65 1.50 -1.73
N PRO A 66 1.16 2.27 -0.75
CA PRO A 66 1.85 3.52 -1.05
C PRO A 66 3.00 3.34 -2.05
N CYS A 67 2.86 3.98 -3.22
CA CYS A 67 3.88 4.00 -4.25
C CYS A 67 4.66 5.31 -4.23
N LEU A 68 5.98 5.19 -4.39
CA LEU A 68 6.89 6.31 -4.58
C LEU A 68 7.34 6.32 -6.03
N SER A 69 7.10 7.43 -6.72
CA SER A 69 7.62 7.66 -8.07
C SER A 69 8.74 8.69 -8.02
N PHE A 70 9.78 8.42 -8.81
CA PHE A 70 10.94 9.29 -8.96
C PHE A 70 11.01 9.72 -10.42
N ASP A 71 10.83 11.02 -10.64
CA ASP A 71 10.85 11.62 -11.98
C ASP A 71 11.93 12.71 -12.04
N GLU A 72 12.20 13.24 -13.23
CA GLU A 72 13.17 14.33 -13.43
C GLU A 72 12.87 15.57 -12.59
N LYS A 73 11.60 15.80 -12.23
CA LYS A 73 11.20 16.96 -11.42
C LYS A 73 11.41 16.73 -9.93
N GLY A 74 11.30 15.49 -9.44
CA GLY A 74 11.31 15.23 -8.01
C GLY A 74 10.74 13.87 -7.62
N ILE A 75 10.35 13.77 -6.36
CA ILE A 75 9.83 12.57 -5.72
C ILE A 75 8.37 12.77 -5.40
N THR A 76 7.52 11.88 -5.90
CA THR A 76 6.08 11.87 -5.58
C THR A 76 5.75 10.67 -4.71
N LYS A 77 5.09 10.92 -3.57
CA LYS A 77 4.47 9.88 -2.75
C LYS A 77 2.99 9.84 -3.05
N THR A 78 2.53 8.67 -3.48
CA THR A 78 1.12 8.36 -3.69
C THR A 78 0.65 7.33 -2.67
N LEU A 79 -0.62 7.40 -2.28
CA LEU A 79 -1.29 6.40 -1.46
C LEU A 79 -2.71 6.27 -1.97
N LEU A 80 -3.18 5.04 -2.19
CA LEU A 80 -4.52 4.78 -2.74
C LEU A 80 -4.78 5.58 -4.04
N GLY A 81 -3.79 5.67 -4.93
CA GLY A 81 -3.89 6.43 -6.19
C GLY A 81 -3.93 7.95 -6.05
N LYS A 82 -3.93 8.49 -4.83
CA LYS A 82 -3.90 9.94 -4.58
C LYS A 82 -2.47 10.40 -4.31
N LYS A 83 -2.08 11.50 -4.95
CA LYS A 83 -0.84 12.20 -4.67
C LYS A 83 -0.91 12.79 -3.26
N ILE A 84 -0.24 12.16 -2.31
CA ILE A 84 -0.11 12.69 -0.95
C ILE A 84 0.89 13.82 -0.93
N LYS A 85 2.01 13.63 -1.64
CA LYS A 85 3.15 14.53 -1.48
C LYS A 85 4.04 14.59 -2.70
N PHE A 86 4.66 15.74 -2.89
CA PHE A 86 5.70 15.97 -3.87
C PHE A 86 6.82 16.81 -3.28
N ILE A 87 8.06 16.43 -3.57
CA ILE A 87 9.26 17.21 -3.27
C ILE A 87 10.03 17.34 -4.56
N GLU A 88 10.28 18.56 -5.02
CA GLU A 88 11.17 18.77 -6.18
C GLU A 88 12.61 18.52 -5.77
N TRP A 89 13.44 18.02 -6.70
CA TRP A 89 14.86 17.75 -6.40
C TRP A 89 15.60 19.01 -5.91
N LYS A 90 15.24 20.18 -6.45
CA LYS A 90 15.80 21.49 -6.03
C LYS A 90 15.44 21.88 -4.59
N GLU A 91 14.34 21.35 -4.07
CA GLU A 91 13.91 21.60 -2.70
C GLU A 91 14.50 20.59 -1.71
N VAL A 92 15.18 19.54 -2.19
CA VAL A 92 15.80 18.54 -1.32
C VAL A 92 17.04 19.14 -0.66
N VAL A 93 16.94 19.39 0.65
CA VAL A 93 18.05 19.92 1.45
C VAL A 93 18.90 18.81 2.04
N GLU A 94 18.26 17.72 2.50
CA GLU A 94 18.99 16.62 3.15
C GLU A 94 18.37 15.26 2.84
N ILE A 95 19.24 14.29 2.55
CA ILE A 95 18.90 12.86 2.49
C ILE A 95 19.66 12.17 3.62
N LYS A 96 18.94 11.70 4.63
CA LYS A 96 19.52 11.08 5.82
C LYS A 96 19.16 9.61 5.90
N ARG A 97 20.13 8.77 6.23
CA ARG A 97 19.93 7.34 6.45
C ARG A 97 19.72 7.07 7.93
N PHE A 98 18.68 6.32 8.25
CA PHE A 98 18.39 5.87 9.60
C PHE A 98 18.24 4.36 9.61
N ARG A 99 19.14 3.66 10.30
CA ARG A 99 19.00 2.22 10.52
C ARG A 99 17.99 1.97 11.63
N GLN A 100 16.98 1.14 11.37
CA GLN A 100 16.03 0.68 12.38
C GLN A 100 15.80 -0.82 12.22
N GLY A 101 16.36 -1.61 13.15
CA GLY A 101 16.41 -3.06 13.03
C GLY A 101 17.22 -3.50 11.80
N PHE A 102 16.65 -4.40 11.00
CA PHE A 102 17.28 -4.93 9.78
C PHE A 102 17.13 -4.01 8.56
N ALA A 103 16.25 -3.01 8.61
CA ALA A 103 16.00 -2.10 7.50
C ALA A 103 16.76 -0.78 7.68
N ILE A 104 17.31 -0.27 6.59
CA ILE A 104 17.80 1.11 6.52
C ILE A 104 16.72 1.96 5.85
N TRP A 105 16.38 3.09 6.46
CA TRP A 105 15.38 4.01 5.97
C TRP A 105 16.05 5.28 5.47
N LEU A 106 15.74 5.68 4.23
CA LEU A 106 16.12 6.94 3.65
C LEU A 106 15.04 7.98 3.94
N PHE A 107 15.44 9.12 4.49
CA PHE A 107 14.58 10.28 4.72
C PHE A 107 15.05 11.43 3.84
N ILE A 108 14.17 11.87 2.96
CA ILE A 108 14.39 12.95 2.00
C ILE A 108 13.55 14.15 2.45
N SER A 109 14.21 15.25 2.79
CA SER A 109 13.60 16.39 3.47
C SER A 109 13.91 17.72 2.80
N LYS A 110 12.94 18.64 2.87
CA LYS A 110 13.10 20.06 2.48
C LYS A 110 13.80 20.92 3.54
N VAL A 111 14.05 20.36 4.73
CA VAL A 111 14.61 21.06 5.89
C VAL A 111 15.71 20.20 6.50
N PRO A 112 16.79 20.76 7.05
CA PRO A 112 17.80 19.98 7.76
C PRO A 112 17.17 19.11 8.87
N LEU A 113 17.59 17.85 8.90
CA LEU A 113 17.17 16.80 9.82
C LEU A 113 18.11 16.67 11.03
N ASN A 114 19.11 17.53 11.12
CA ASN A 114 19.98 17.65 12.28
C ASN A 114 19.11 18.02 13.50
N HIS A 115 19.10 17.14 14.51
CA HIS A 115 18.33 17.22 15.78
C HIS A 115 16.94 16.57 15.82
N TYR A 116 16.44 15.97 14.73
CA TYR A 116 15.17 15.23 14.79
C TYR A 116 15.39 13.73 14.98
N SER A 117 14.65 13.13 15.92
CA SER A 117 14.56 11.68 16.07
C SER A 117 13.78 11.07 14.90
N ILE A 118 14.01 9.77 14.61
CA ILE A 118 13.31 9.04 13.53
C ILE A 118 11.79 9.22 13.62
N SER A 119 11.22 9.11 14.82
CA SER A 119 9.79 9.27 15.05
C SER A 119 9.29 10.67 14.69
N ARG A 120 10.04 11.73 15.05
CA ARG A 120 9.70 13.10 14.65
C ARG A 120 9.85 13.29 13.15
N CYS A 121 10.88 12.71 12.54
CA CYS A 121 11.06 12.76 11.08
C CYS A 121 9.91 12.11 10.32
N ARG A 122 9.31 11.02 10.83
CA ARG A 122 8.17 10.34 10.20
C ARG A 122 6.88 11.16 10.23
N LEU A 123 6.69 11.95 11.28
CA LEU A 123 5.47 12.76 11.47
C LEU A 123 5.50 14.07 10.67
N ARG A 124 6.69 14.54 10.26
CA ARG A 124 6.81 15.80 9.52
C ARG A 124 6.29 15.66 8.10
N ARG A 125 5.38 16.57 7.74
CA ARG A 125 4.83 16.70 6.38
C ARG A 125 5.89 17.04 5.35
N ASP A 126 7.06 17.53 5.76
CA ASP A 126 8.16 17.94 4.88
C ASP A 126 9.09 16.79 4.49
N ASN A 127 8.96 15.63 5.13
CA ASN A 127 9.80 14.46 4.87
C ASN A 127 9.12 13.39 4.00
N VAL A 128 9.83 12.85 3.02
CA VAL A 128 9.49 11.59 2.35
C VAL A 128 10.43 10.54 2.91
N PHE A 129 9.91 9.38 3.31
CA PHE A 129 10.74 8.30 3.79
C PHE A 129 10.44 7.00 3.03
N ILE A 130 11.50 6.26 2.74
CA ILE A 130 11.47 5.01 1.97
C ILE A 130 12.52 4.06 2.53
N VAL A 131 12.32 2.75 2.39
CA VAL A 131 13.37 1.78 2.71
C VAL A 131 14.47 1.90 1.68
N GLU A 132 15.73 1.83 2.11
CA GLU A 132 16.89 1.77 1.21
C GLU A 132 16.89 0.45 0.45
N THR A 133 16.81 0.52 -0.88
CA THR A 133 17.08 -0.59 -1.79
C THR A 133 18.09 -0.13 -2.82
N GLU A 134 18.82 -1.06 -3.44
CA GLU A 134 19.82 -0.73 -4.48
C GLU A 134 19.20 0.07 -5.62
N GLU A 135 17.99 -0.28 -6.05
CA GLU A 135 17.23 0.46 -7.07
C GLU A 135 17.01 1.92 -6.67
N ILE A 136 16.60 2.18 -5.43
CA ILE A 136 16.33 3.54 -4.94
C ILE A 136 17.63 4.34 -4.87
N ILE A 137 18.73 3.73 -4.43
CA ILE A 137 20.04 4.39 -4.40
C ILE A 137 20.46 4.80 -5.81
N ASN A 138 20.36 3.88 -6.77
CA ASN A 138 20.72 4.14 -8.17
C ASN A 138 19.87 5.27 -8.77
N ILE A 139 18.56 5.29 -8.46
CA ILE A 139 17.65 6.35 -8.88
C ILE A 139 18.04 7.70 -8.26
N ILE A 140 18.32 7.74 -6.95
CA ILE A 140 18.72 8.98 -6.27
C ILE A 140 20.05 9.49 -6.82
N GLN A 141 21.01 8.61 -7.12
CA GLN A 141 22.28 8.97 -7.73
C GLN A 141 22.12 9.48 -9.17
N LYS A 142 21.14 8.99 -9.91
CA LYS A 142 20.87 9.43 -11.29
C LYS A 142 20.33 10.85 -11.37
N TYR A 143 19.52 11.27 -10.41
CA TYR A 143 18.81 12.56 -10.43
C TYR A 143 19.42 13.64 -9.53
N LYS A 144 20.52 13.33 -8.84
CA LYS A 144 21.30 14.26 -8.01
C LYS A 144 22.56 14.68 -8.74
#